data_AF-A0A814HBR4-F1
#
_entry.id   AF-A0A814HBR4-F1
#
_cell.length_a   1.000
_cell.length_b   1.000
_cell.length_c   1.000
_cell.angle_alpha   90.00
_cell.angle_beta   90.00
_cell.angle_gamma   90.00
#
_symmetry.space_group_name_H-M   'P 1'
#
loop_
_entity.id
_entity.type
_entity.pdbx_description
1 polymer ?
#
loop_
_entity_poly.entity_id
_entity_poly.type
_entity_poly.pdbx_seq_one_letter_code
_entity_poly.pdbx_strand_id
1 'polypeptide(L)'
;MGERTTKVAVKKKNNVTHSYTVQSITSAVGQLLDKFVLILQEKGNEFGKRVQRDLIVPTNVVVQASKSGQSSDEKHRIFLNEVLRPLIGRKFLLFLEESNVFVSFMEILS
;
A
#
# COMPACT_ATOMS: atom_id res chain seq x y z
N MET A 1 11.36 31.47 -7.17
CA MET A 1 11.15 31.18 -5.74
C MET A 1 9.83 30.42 -5.64
N GLY A 2 9.89 29.11 -5.38
CA GLY A 2 8.70 28.27 -5.26
C GLY A 2 8.77 27.54 -3.93
N GLU A 3 7.96 27.97 -2.98
CA GLU A 3 7.90 27.43 -1.64
C GLU A 3 7.31 26.01 -1.68
N ARG A 4 8.13 25.00 -1.37
CA ARG A 4 7.66 23.63 -1.15
C ARG A 4 7.04 23.58 0.25
N THR A 5 5.76 23.92 0.37
CA THR A 5 5.03 23.77 1.63
C THR A 5 4.64 22.31 1.83
N THR A 6 5.61 21.48 2.21
CA THR A 6 5.35 20.14 2.75
C THR A 6 4.93 20.32 4.21
N LYS A 7 3.66 20.07 4.52
CA LYS A 7 3.21 19.91 5.92
C LYS A 7 3.89 18.66 6.48
N VAL A 8 4.99 18.84 7.20
CA VAL A 8 5.73 17.74 7.85
C VAL A 8 4.86 17.18 8.97
N ALA A 9 4.33 15.98 8.76
CA ALA A 9 3.64 15.23 9.79
C ALA A 9 4.61 14.96 10.96
N VAL A 10 4.06 15.14 12.17
CA VAL A 10 4.71 15.07 13.49
C VAL A 10 5.76 13.94 13.58
N LYS A 11 7.02 14.30 13.86
CA LYS A 11 8.07 13.34 14.25
C LYS A 11 7.65 12.64 15.54
N LYS A 12 7.24 11.36 15.46
CA LYS A 12 6.98 10.53 16.64
C LYS A 12 8.28 10.32 17.45
N LYS A 13 8.17 10.48 18.77
CA LYS A 13 9.27 10.53 19.75
C LYS A 13 9.84 9.15 20.15
N ASN A 14 9.32 8.05 19.60
CA ASN A 14 9.85 6.69 19.79
C ASN A 14 10.28 6.14 18.44
N ASN A 15 11.52 6.42 18.06
CA ASN A 15 12.15 5.94 16.83
C ASN A 15 12.55 4.46 17.00
N VAL A 16 11.57 3.57 16.99
CA VAL A 16 11.82 2.16 16.69
C VAL A 16 11.83 2.06 15.16
N THR A 17 13.03 2.05 14.57
CA THR A 17 13.30 2.03 13.12
C THR A 17 12.85 0.70 12.50
N HIS A 18 11.55 0.45 12.42
CA HIS A 18 11.01 -0.57 11.54
C HIS A 18 10.62 0.11 10.23
N SER A 19 11.27 -0.30 9.14
CA SER A 19 10.90 0.17 7.81
C SER A 19 9.54 -0.42 7.45
N TYR A 20 8.71 0.36 6.78
CA TYR A 20 7.44 -0.14 6.26
C TYR A 20 7.19 0.45 4.87
N THR A 21 6.48 -0.30 4.04
CA THR A 21 6.04 0.15 2.71
C THR A 21 4.52 0.11 2.68
N VAL A 22 3.90 1.19 2.19
CA VAL A 22 2.46 1.23 1.91
C VAL A 22 2.28 1.21 0.40
N GLN A 23 1.56 0.22 -0.11
CA GLN A 23 1.14 0.21 -1.51
C GLN A 23 -0.35 0.55 -1.57
N SER A 24 -0.64 1.75 -2.03
CA SER A 24 -1.99 2.28 -2.14
C SER A 24 -2.37 2.51 -3.59
N ILE A 25 -3.65 2.71 -3.83
CA ILE A 25 -4.17 3.08 -5.14
C ILE A 25 -4.67 4.51 -5.07
N THR A 26 -4.20 5.34 -6.01
CA THR A 26 -4.74 6.68 -6.21
C THR A 26 -5.51 6.73 -7.52
N SER A 27 -6.73 7.26 -7.48
CA SER A 27 -7.52 7.49 -8.68
C SER A 27 -6.90 8.58 -9.55
N ALA A 28 -7.25 8.64 -10.84
CA ALA A 28 -6.80 9.71 -11.72
C ALA A 28 -7.23 11.12 -11.27
N VAL A 29 -8.28 11.24 -10.44
CA VAL A 29 -8.74 12.51 -9.85
C VAL A 29 -7.97 12.83 -8.56
N GLY A 30 -6.97 12.01 -8.20
CA GLY A 30 -6.14 12.21 -7.01
C GLY A 30 -6.76 11.70 -5.71
N GLN A 31 -7.80 10.85 -5.79
CA GLN A 31 -8.43 10.28 -4.59
C GLN A 31 -7.75 8.97 -4.20
N LEU A 32 -7.31 8.87 -2.95
CA LEU A 32 -6.81 7.63 -2.39
C LEU A 32 -7.98 6.64 -2.21
N LEU A 33 -7.84 5.43 -2.74
CA LEU A 33 -8.82 4.37 -2.51
C LEU A 33 -8.65 3.77 -1.12
N ASP A 34 -9.76 3.29 -0.54
CA ASP A 34 -9.82 2.85 0.85
C ASP A 34 -9.00 1.58 1.14
N LYS A 35 -8.81 0.71 0.13
CA LYS A 35 -8.07 -0.55 0.29
C LYS A 35 -6.60 -0.42 -0.11
N PHE A 36 -5.70 -0.93 0.73
CA PHE A 36 -4.25 -0.87 0.48
C PHE A 36 -3.48 -2.05 1.10
N VAL A 37 -2.24 -2.25 0.65
CA VAL A 37 -1.29 -3.20 1.27
C VAL A 37 -0.34 -2.46 2.21
N LEU A 38 -0.13 -3.01 3.40
CA LEU A 38 0.90 -2.58 4.34
C LEU A 38 1.95 -3.68 4.49
N ILE A 39 3.19 -3.38 4.12
CA ILE A 39 4.33 -4.29 4.25
C ILE A 39 5.16 -3.85 5.45
N LEU A 40 5.20 -4.69 6.49
CA LEU A 40 5.95 -4.44 7.72
C LEU A 40 7.29 -5.19 7.67
N GLN A 41 8.37 -4.50 8.06
CA GLN A 41 9.67 -5.14 8.17
C GLN A 41 9.72 -6.08 9.38
N GLU A 42 10.02 -7.34 9.12
CA GLU A 42 10.15 -8.40 10.12
C GLU A 42 11.50 -9.13 9.99
N LYS A 43 11.82 -10.02 10.93
CA LYS A 43 13.06 -10.83 10.84
C LYS A 43 13.07 -11.78 9.62
N GLY A 44 11.88 -12.16 9.16
CA GLY A 44 11.66 -13.00 7.98
C GLY A 44 10.54 -12.45 7.10
N ASN A 45 10.03 -13.27 6.18
CA ASN A 45 8.90 -12.91 5.32
C ASN A 45 7.53 -13.20 5.96
N GLU A 46 7.51 -13.60 7.23
CA GLU A 46 6.33 -13.92 8.01
C GLU A 46 6.37 -13.20 9.35
N PHE A 47 5.19 -12.93 9.90
CA PHE A 47 5.06 -12.40 11.25
C PHE A 47 5.43 -13.46 12.28
N GLY A 48 6.20 -13.07 13.31
CA GLY A 48 6.44 -13.95 14.45
C GLY A 48 5.15 -14.30 15.20
N LYS A 49 5.11 -15.45 15.88
CA LYS A 49 3.93 -15.97 16.61
C LYS A 49 3.28 -14.99 17.59
N ARG A 50 4.06 -14.05 18.15
CA ARG A 50 3.52 -13.00 19.03
C ARG A 50 2.76 -11.95 18.21
N VAL A 51 3.38 -11.45 17.15
CA VAL A 51 2.76 -10.46 16.25
C VAL A 51 1.51 -11.04 15.61
N GLN A 52 1.53 -12.28 15.12
CA GLN A 52 0.34 -12.93 14.56
C GLN A 52 -0.85 -13.01 15.53
N ARG A 53 -0.59 -13.15 16.85
CA ARG A 53 -1.64 -13.21 17.86
C ARG A 53 -2.20 -11.83 18.22
N ASP A 54 -1.34 -10.83 18.25
CA ASP A 54 -1.68 -9.49 18.76
C ASP A 54 -2.07 -8.51 17.63
N LEU A 55 -1.81 -8.87 16.36
CA LEU A 55 -2.04 -8.01 15.20
C LEU A 55 -3.52 -7.89 14.88
N ILE A 56 -4.05 -6.69 15.07
CA ILE A 56 -5.40 -6.31 14.63
C ILE A 56 -5.30 -5.71 13.24
N VAL A 57 -5.93 -6.35 12.26
CA VAL A 57 -5.92 -5.92 10.86
C VAL A 57 -7.30 -5.35 10.50
N PRO A 58 -7.40 -4.05 10.16
CA PRO A 58 -8.65 -3.49 9.64
C PRO A 58 -9.05 -4.13 8.31
N THR A 59 -10.35 -4.17 8.01
CA THR A 59 -10.91 -4.87 6.83
C THR A 59 -10.42 -4.31 5.49
N ASN A 60 -10.02 -3.04 5.46
CA ASN A 60 -9.49 -2.35 4.30
C ASN A 60 -7.96 -2.46 4.16
N VAL A 61 -7.28 -3.19 5.05
CA VAL A 61 -5.81 -3.33 5.03
C VAL A 61 -5.42 -4.77 4.77
N VAL A 62 -4.57 -4.98 3.78
CA VAL A 62 -3.88 -6.26 3.57
C VAL A 62 -2.48 -6.15 4.14
N VAL A 63 -2.23 -6.83 5.26
CA VAL A 63 -0.93 -6.73 5.96
C VAL A 63 -0.01 -7.88 5.55
N GLN A 64 1.23 -7.54 5.22
CA GLN A 64 2.26 -8.50 4.82
C GLN A 64 3.57 -8.26 5.59
N ALA A 65 4.34 -9.33 5.84
CA ALA A 65 5.67 -9.23 6.45
C ALA A 65 6.77 -9.32 5.39
N SER A 66 7.88 -8.62 5.57
CA SER A 66 9.03 -8.69 4.66
C SER A 66 10.33 -8.54 5.43
N LYS A 67 11.36 -9.32 5.08
CA LYS A 67 12.68 -9.19 5.73
C LYS A 67 13.31 -7.81 5.51
N SER A 68 13.12 -7.23 4.32
CA SER A 68 13.66 -5.93 3.94
C SER A 68 12.67 -4.78 4.13
N GLY A 69 11.40 -5.07 4.42
CA GLY A 69 10.31 -4.08 4.40
C GLY A 69 9.92 -3.61 2.99
N GLN A 70 10.56 -4.13 1.94
CA GLN A 70 10.29 -3.77 0.54
C GLN A 70 9.24 -4.68 -0.09
N SER A 71 8.62 -4.20 -1.16
CA SER A 71 7.79 -5.01 -2.06
C SER A 71 8.64 -6.03 -2.82
N SER A 72 8.13 -7.25 -2.95
CA SER A 72 8.63 -8.28 -3.86
C SER A 72 7.56 -8.63 -4.89
N ASP A 73 7.90 -9.39 -5.93
CA ASP A 73 6.92 -9.83 -6.95
C ASP A 73 5.72 -10.56 -6.34
N GLU A 74 5.96 -11.37 -5.30
CA GLU A 74 4.91 -12.05 -4.55
C GLU A 74 3.99 -11.07 -3.81
N LYS A 75 4.58 -10.07 -3.13
CA LYS A 75 3.83 -9.02 -2.42
C LYS A 75 3.01 -8.18 -3.40
N HIS A 76 3.58 -7.93 -4.58
CA HIS A 76 2.91 -7.20 -5.65
C HIS A 76 1.76 -8.00 -6.28
N ARG A 77 1.90 -9.32 -6.45
CA ARG A 77 0.78 -10.19 -6.86
C ARG A 77 -0.36 -10.16 -5.85
N ILE A 78 -0.04 -10.15 -4.55
CA ILE A 78 -1.05 -10.01 -3.49
C ILE A 78 -1.74 -8.64 -3.60
N PHE A 79 -0.99 -7.56 -3.82
CA PHE A 79 -1.58 -6.24 -4.07
C PHE A 79 -2.55 -6.26 -5.26
N LEU A 80 -2.15 -6.83 -6.41
CA LEU A 80 -2.99 -6.89 -7.60
C LEU A 80 -4.29 -7.69 -7.37
N ASN A 81 -4.21 -8.82 -6.68
CA ASN A 81 -5.35 -9.72 -6.49
C ASN A 81 -6.27 -9.31 -5.34
N GLU A 82 -5.71 -8.90 -4.20
CA GLU A 82 -6.47 -8.65 -2.98
C GLU A 82 -6.90 -7.18 -2.83
N VAL A 83 -6.16 -6.25 -3.45
CA VAL A 83 -6.42 -4.81 -3.34
C VAL A 83 -6.95 -4.23 -4.64
N LEU A 84 -6.24 -4.39 -5.75
CA LEU A 84 -6.64 -3.77 -7.02
C LEU A 84 -7.88 -4.44 -7.62
N ARG A 85 -7.86 -5.77 -7.80
CA ARG A 85 -8.92 -6.52 -8.49
C ARG A 85 -10.33 -6.31 -7.92
N PRO A 86 -10.55 -6.22 -6.58
CA PRO A 86 -11.88 -5.96 -6.03
C PRO A 86 -12.39 -4.53 -6.27
N LEU A 87 -11.51 -3.58 -6.57
CA LEU A 87 -11.85 -2.16 -6.72
C LEU A 87 -12.09 -1.74 -8.18
N ILE A 88 -11.72 -2.59 -9.15
CA ILE A 88 -11.76 -2.26 -10.57
C ILE A 88 -12.92 -2.93 -11.31
N GLY A 89 -13.57 -2.16 -12.18
CA GLY A 89 -14.60 -2.64 -13.10
C GLY A 89 -14.04 -3.42 -14.29
N ARG A 90 -14.89 -3.72 -15.27
CA ARG A 90 -14.50 -4.51 -16.48
C ARG A 90 -13.45 -3.83 -17.36
N LYS A 91 -13.40 -2.49 -17.36
CA LYS A 91 -12.46 -1.69 -18.13
C LYS A 91 -11.89 -0.60 -17.23
N PHE A 92 -10.56 -0.51 -17.19
CA PHE A 92 -9.82 0.50 -16.45
C PHE A 92 -8.44 0.66 -17.10
N LEU A 93 -7.80 1.79 -16.84
CA LEU A 93 -6.42 2.04 -17.24
C LEU A 93 -5.54 2.05 -15.98
N LEU A 94 -4.45 1.28 -16.04
CA LEU A 94 -3.51 1.13 -14.95
C LEU A 94 -2.20 1.84 -15.31
N PHE A 95 -1.80 2.79 -14.47
CA PHE A 95 -0.51 3.44 -14.55
C PHE A 95 0.34 2.95 -13.38
N LEU A 96 1.50 2.37 -13.71
CA LEU A 96 2.42 1.80 -12.73
C LEU A 96 3.62 2.74 -12.57
N GLU A 97 3.89 3.14 -11.34
CA GLU A 97 5.12 3.80 -10.91
C GLU A 97 5.84 2.88 -9.91
N GLU A 98 7.16 2.99 -9.76
CA GLU A 98 8.00 2.08 -8.94
C GLU A 98 7.49 1.87 -7.50
N SER A 99 6.73 2.82 -6.93
CA SER A 99 6.22 2.76 -5.56
C SER A 99 4.72 3.04 -5.43
N ASN A 100 4.06 3.54 -6.48
CA ASN A 100 2.66 3.95 -6.46
C ASN A 100 1.92 3.36 -7.65
N VAL A 101 0.67 2.96 -7.41
CA VAL A 101 -0.21 2.48 -8.47
C VAL A 101 -1.31 3.51 -8.65
N PHE A 102 -1.34 4.11 -9.84
CA PHE A 102 -2.38 5.02 -10.25
C PHE A 102 -3.40 4.27 -11.10
N VAL A 103 -4.66 4.31 -10.69
CA VAL A 103 -5.76 3.68 -11.44
C VAL A 103 -6.64 4.78 -12.01
N SER A 104 -6.68 4.87 -13.33
CA SER A 104 -7.65 5.70 -14.01
C SER A 104 -8.86 4.85 -14.38
N PHE A 105 -10.00 5.18 -13.79
CA PHE A 105 -11.29 4.67 -14.23
C PHE A 105 -11.74 5.49 -15.43
N MET A 106 -11.49 4.97 -16.64
CA MET A 106 -12.33 5.34 -17.78
C MET A 106 -13.44 4.31 -17.86
N GLU A 107 -14.65 4.68 -17.45
CA GLU A 107 -15.83 4.06 -18.04
C GLU A 107 -15.79 4.41 -19.53
N ILE A 108 -15.23 3.51 -20.34
CA ILE A 108 -15.45 3.54 -21.78
C ILE A 108 -16.93 3.22 -21.94
N LEU A 109 -17.76 4.26 -21.93
CA LEU A 109 -19.13 4.22 -22.42
C LEU A 109 -19.08 3.56 -23.80
N SER A 110 -19.61 2.34 -23.86
CA SER A 110 -19.87 1.64 -25.11
C SER A 110 -21.18 2.13 -25.70
#